data_AF-A0A8T5NCI2-F1
#
_entry.id   AF-A0A8T5NCI2-F1
#
_cell.length_a   1.000
_cell.length_b   1.000
_cell.length_c   1.000
_cell.angle_alpha   90.00
_cell.angle_beta   90.00
_cell.angle_gamma   90.00
#
_symmetry.space_group_name_H-M   'P 1'
#
loop_
_entity.id
_entity.type
_entity.pdbx_description
1 polymer ?
#
loop_
_entity_poly.entity_id
_entity_poly.type
_entity_poly.pdbx_seq_one_letter_code
_entity_poly.pdbx_strand_id
1 'polypeptide(L)'
;MTPKFLLITAFSLIGIIFISGCINKEKTKEELGDEIQNIGEAVPKGWNYTIIQNFIGEVIPASGYGKIITQNSEEMPVPHGIWKPAAIVNFVNLNKEIEYYSGVKTDKKYNPSLRLYFYNITQKQEIMEIIDKERIYSWCVPIYFDETKKYIIVTSGCYINSGIFTEEARNYYSPLEKSLKEYFDKYNESIGRSSTIIEKVELSENEKAKLSNLIEDIPEEIKKEFNTKYGAWKDTWDDPNLIIHSNPRMFAQSRQYEEFLSFCREQDKTIWPLLFQKYEQGDELVKMAIIDLTYTEYGSLLDEIRQESTKERYTAEGAYIAPSEEANMMKYIKKLLALI
;
A
#
# COMPACT_ATOMS: atom_id res chain seq x y z
N MET A 1 -57.68 74.24 2.15
CA MET A 1 -57.31 74.28 0.71
C MET A 1 -56.77 72.91 0.31
N THR A 2 -57.59 72.07 -0.29
CA THR A 2 -57.16 71.05 -1.27
C THR A 2 -57.15 71.74 -2.65
N PRO A 3 -56.31 71.36 -3.65
CA PRO A 3 -56.15 70.01 -4.21
C PRO A 3 -54.66 69.71 -4.63
N LYS A 4 -54.19 68.67 -5.32
CA LYS A 4 -54.70 67.74 -6.34
C LYS A 4 -53.92 66.40 -6.28
N PHE A 5 -54.60 65.35 -6.71
CA PHE A 5 -54.09 64.04 -7.11
C PHE A 5 -52.90 64.11 -8.08
N LEU A 6 -51.93 63.21 -7.91
CA LEU A 6 -51.25 62.53 -9.02
C LEU A 6 -50.75 61.16 -8.55
N LEU A 7 -51.31 60.13 -9.20
CA LEU A 7 -51.02 58.71 -9.02
C LEU A 7 -50.10 58.33 -10.18
N ILE A 8 -48.83 58.02 -9.93
CA ILE A 8 -47.95 57.35 -10.90
C ILE A 8 -47.15 56.27 -10.16
N THR A 9 -47.35 55.06 -10.64
CA THR A 9 -46.65 53.80 -10.36
C THR A 9 -45.20 53.81 -10.83
N ALA A 10 -44.28 53.29 -10.00
CA ALA A 10 -43.03 52.62 -10.41
C ALA A 10 -42.40 51.96 -9.16
N PHE A 11 -42.67 50.68 -8.88
CA PHE A 11 -41.81 49.53 -9.19
C PHE A 11 -40.33 49.68 -8.82
N SER A 12 -39.94 48.91 -7.78
CA SER A 12 -38.62 48.33 -7.49
C SER A 12 -37.37 49.07 -7.97
N LEU A 13 -36.78 49.87 -7.08
CA LEU A 13 -35.32 49.97 -7.00
C LEU A 13 -34.86 49.06 -5.86
N ILE A 14 -34.53 47.81 -6.23
CA ILE A 14 -33.62 46.98 -5.46
C ILE A 14 -32.29 47.74 -5.45
N GLY A 15 -31.99 48.39 -4.33
CA GLY A 15 -30.66 48.87 -4.03
C GLY A 15 -29.76 47.65 -3.87
N ILE A 16 -29.03 47.33 -4.94
CA ILE A 16 -27.87 46.46 -4.89
C ILE A 16 -26.83 47.21 -4.06
N ILE A 17 -26.82 46.94 -2.76
CA ILE A 17 -25.71 47.29 -1.88
C ILE A 17 -24.60 46.28 -2.19
N PHE A 18 -23.70 46.68 -3.09
CA PHE A 18 -22.35 46.13 -3.20
C PHE A 18 -21.59 46.46 -1.91
N ILE A 19 -21.71 45.61 -0.89
CA ILE A 19 -20.64 45.44 0.10
C ILE A 19 -19.76 44.29 -0.41
N SER A 20 -18.88 44.71 -1.33
CA SER A 20 -17.61 44.06 -1.61
C SER A 20 -16.70 44.27 -0.39
N GLY A 21 -16.18 43.18 0.17
CA GLY A 21 -15.27 43.17 1.32
C GLY A 21 -15.93 42.52 2.56
N CYS A 22 -15.54 41.36 3.06
CA CYS A 22 -14.24 40.70 3.03
C CYS A 22 -14.43 39.18 2.90
N ILE A 23 -14.18 38.62 1.72
CA ILE A 23 -13.71 37.22 1.64
C ILE A 23 -12.21 37.30 1.91
N ASN A 24 -11.84 37.43 3.17
CA ASN A 24 -10.48 37.10 3.58
C ASN A 24 -10.46 35.58 3.75
N LYS A 25 -10.26 34.87 2.63
CA LYS A 25 -9.69 33.52 2.66
C LYS A 25 -8.26 33.70 3.18
N GLU A 26 -8.11 33.76 4.50
CA GLU A 26 -6.88 33.23 5.11
C GLU A 26 -6.87 31.74 4.78
N LYS A 27 -6.34 31.40 3.60
CA LYS A 27 -5.68 30.11 3.42
C LYS A 27 -4.49 30.18 4.37
N THR A 28 -4.70 29.71 5.60
CA THR A 28 -3.63 29.45 6.55
C THR A 28 -2.55 28.70 5.81
N LYS A 29 -1.38 29.33 5.76
CA LYS A 29 -0.16 28.86 5.15
C LYS A 29 0.26 27.60 5.91
N GLU A 30 -0.18 26.43 5.42
CA GLU A 30 0.18 25.16 6.06
C GLU A 30 1.67 24.94 5.81
N GLU A 31 2.48 25.23 6.83
CA GLU A 31 3.92 25.00 6.81
C GLU A 31 4.16 23.50 6.62
N LEU A 32 5.08 23.15 5.71
CA LEU A 32 5.56 21.78 5.55
C LEU A 32 5.96 21.23 6.91
N GLY A 33 5.48 20.04 7.25
CA GLY A 33 5.93 19.38 8.46
C GLY A 33 7.45 19.15 8.46
N ASP A 34 8.05 19.15 9.64
CA ASP A 34 9.50 18.94 9.82
C ASP A 34 9.94 17.61 9.20
N GLU A 35 9.05 16.62 9.13
CA GLU A 35 9.28 15.34 8.45
C GLU A 35 9.68 15.50 6.98
N ILE A 36 9.18 16.52 6.28
CA ILE A 36 9.50 16.77 4.88
C ILE A 36 10.67 17.75 4.79
N GLN A 37 10.74 18.75 5.67
CA GLN A 37 11.83 19.74 5.66
C GLN A 37 13.19 19.11 5.97
N ASN A 38 13.21 18.12 6.86
CA ASN A 38 14.44 17.45 7.30
C ASN A 38 14.69 16.12 6.57
N ILE A 39 13.92 15.81 5.52
CA ILE A 39 14.03 14.54 4.78
C ILE A 39 15.43 14.31 4.20
N GLY A 40 16.23 15.36 4.03
CA GLY A 40 17.62 15.29 3.63
C GLY A 40 18.53 14.50 4.57
N GLU A 41 18.17 14.36 5.87
CA GLU A 41 18.90 13.52 6.84
C GLU A 41 18.85 12.03 6.46
N ALA A 42 17.81 11.63 5.73
CA ALA A 42 17.59 10.26 5.29
C ALA A 42 18.24 9.96 3.93
N VAL A 43 18.82 10.94 3.24
CA VAL A 43 19.25 10.78 1.84
C VAL A 43 20.68 10.25 1.79
N PRO A 44 20.92 9.02 1.27
CA PRO A 44 22.26 8.46 1.19
C PRO A 44 23.16 9.25 0.24
N LYS A 45 24.47 9.15 0.44
CA LYS A 45 25.47 9.80 -0.42
C LYS A 45 25.24 9.45 -1.90
N GLY A 46 25.24 10.48 -2.74
CA GLY A 46 25.07 10.36 -4.19
C GLY A 46 23.62 10.48 -4.67
N TRP A 47 22.65 10.47 -3.76
CA TRP A 47 21.28 10.84 -4.06
C TRP A 47 21.07 12.35 -3.88
N ASN A 48 20.25 12.91 -4.77
CA ASN A 48 19.73 14.26 -4.67
C ASN A 48 18.22 14.18 -4.48
N TYR A 49 17.63 15.22 -3.90
CA TYR A 49 16.19 15.30 -3.81
C TYR A 49 15.64 16.68 -4.19
N THR A 50 14.36 16.74 -4.52
CA THR A 50 13.64 17.97 -4.83
C THR A 50 12.26 17.89 -4.21
N ILE A 51 11.96 18.85 -3.34
CA ILE A 51 10.64 18.99 -2.73
C ILE A 51 9.82 19.95 -3.59
N ILE A 52 8.63 19.52 -3.97
CA ILE A 52 7.70 20.30 -4.78
C ILE A 52 6.43 20.48 -3.97
N GLN A 53 6.07 21.75 -3.75
CA GLN A 53 4.90 22.13 -2.97
C GLN A 53 4.17 23.30 -3.63
N ASN A 54 2.87 23.40 -3.41
CA ASN A 54 2.06 24.55 -3.81
C ASN A 54 2.22 25.68 -2.80
N PHE A 55 3.37 26.34 -2.81
CA PHE A 55 3.63 27.49 -1.97
C PHE A 55 3.99 28.72 -2.81
N ILE A 56 3.74 29.91 -2.26
CA ILE A 56 4.24 31.18 -2.79
C ILE A 56 5.33 31.65 -1.83
N GLY A 57 6.60 31.40 -2.17
CA GLY A 57 7.76 31.83 -1.39
C GLY A 57 8.99 30.92 -1.55
N GLU A 58 10.18 31.47 -1.29
CA GLU A 58 11.47 30.74 -1.29
C GLU A 58 11.72 30.10 0.08
N VAL A 59 12.13 28.83 0.07
CA VAL A 59 12.63 28.12 1.26
C VAL A 59 13.92 27.41 0.87
N ILE A 60 14.96 27.53 1.68
CA ILE A 60 16.25 26.85 1.50
C ILE A 60 16.29 25.68 2.51
N PRO A 61 16.42 24.42 2.07
CA PRO A 61 16.46 23.28 2.98
C PRO A 61 17.73 23.32 3.86
N ALA A 62 17.59 22.90 5.12
CA ALA A 62 18.63 23.04 6.14
C ALA A 62 19.92 22.23 5.87
N SER A 63 19.85 21.18 5.05
CA SER A 63 20.95 20.22 4.87
C SER A 63 21.88 20.49 3.68
N GLY A 64 21.70 21.58 2.92
CA GLY A 64 22.60 21.98 1.81
C GLY A 64 22.57 21.09 0.56
N TYR A 65 21.92 19.92 0.62
CA TYR A 65 21.58 19.08 -0.51
C TYR A 65 20.06 19.07 -0.63
N GLY A 66 19.52 19.38 -1.81
CA GLY A 66 18.08 19.47 -2.05
C GLY A 66 17.65 20.81 -2.63
N LYS A 67 16.66 20.80 -3.53
CA LYS A 67 16.05 22.02 -4.07
C LYS A 67 14.56 22.03 -3.74
N ILE A 68 14.05 23.14 -3.20
CA ILE A 68 12.60 23.34 -3.09
C ILE A 68 12.17 24.09 -4.35
N ILE A 69 11.21 23.52 -5.08
CA ILE A 69 10.63 24.15 -6.27
C ILE A 69 9.16 24.42 -5.98
N THR A 70 8.76 25.67 -6.08
CA THR A 70 7.36 26.07 -6.08
C THR A 70 6.87 26.04 -7.53
N GLN A 71 6.06 25.04 -7.85
CA GLN A 71 5.46 24.89 -9.17
C GLN A 71 3.95 24.71 -9.02
N ASN A 72 3.18 25.33 -9.91
CA ASN A 72 1.73 25.21 -9.91
C ASN A 72 1.37 23.74 -10.21
N SER A 73 0.93 22.98 -9.20
CA SER A 73 0.94 21.53 -9.31
C SER A 73 -0.22 20.92 -10.14
N GLU A 74 -0.95 21.74 -10.90
CA GLU A 74 -2.00 21.25 -11.82
C GLU A 74 -1.42 20.42 -12.97
N GLU A 75 -0.13 20.56 -13.28
CA GLU A 75 0.55 19.84 -14.37
C GLU A 75 1.32 18.60 -13.91
N MET A 76 1.32 18.27 -12.62
CA MET A 76 2.18 17.21 -12.11
C MET A 76 1.49 15.85 -12.17
N PRO A 77 2.11 14.84 -12.81
CA PRO A 77 1.53 13.50 -12.86
C PRO A 77 1.54 12.90 -11.46
N VAL A 78 0.36 12.48 -11.02
CA VAL A 78 0.11 11.78 -9.75
C VAL A 78 -0.23 10.31 -10.04
N PRO A 79 -0.08 9.40 -9.05
CA PRO A 79 -0.54 8.02 -9.20
C PRO A 79 -2.02 7.98 -9.58
N HIS A 80 -2.39 6.95 -10.35
CA HIS A 80 -3.75 6.83 -10.86
C HIS A 80 -4.78 6.80 -9.72
N GLY A 81 -5.92 7.47 -9.92
CA GLY A 81 -7.02 7.50 -8.96
C GLY A 81 -6.84 8.44 -7.76
N ILE A 82 -5.64 9.00 -7.52
CA ILE A 82 -5.41 9.93 -6.41
C ILE A 82 -5.33 11.37 -6.91
N TRP A 83 -5.85 12.30 -6.11
CA TRP A 83 -5.81 13.74 -6.41
C TRP A 83 -4.45 14.36 -6.07
N LYS A 84 -4.40 15.69 -6.01
CA LYS A 84 -3.21 16.49 -5.76
C LYS A 84 -2.71 16.35 -4.32
N PRO A 85 -1.41 16.01 -4.10
CA PRO A 85 -0.83 15.90 -2.75
C PRO A 85 -0.56 17.28 -2.13
N ALA A 86 -0.31 17.27 -0.82
CA ALA A 86 0.21 18.42 -0.10
C ALA A 86 1.65 18.75 -0.53
N ALA A 87 2.48 17.72 -0.72
CA ALA A 87 3.85 17.84 -1.20
C ALA A 87 4.29 16.62 -2.01
N ILE A 88 5.29 16.80 -2.87
CA ILE A 88 5.96 15.74 -3.62
C ILE A 88 7.45 15.83 -3.32
N VAL A 89 8.10 14.70 -3.06
CA VAL A 89 9.55 14.64 -2.94
C VAL A 89 10.10 13.68 -3.99
N ASN A 90 10.91 14.22 -4.90
CA ASN A 90 11.61 13.46 -5.92
C ASN A 90 13.03 13.16 -5.44
N PHE A 91 13.46 11.92 -5.56
CA PHE A 91 14.83 11.48 -5.30
C PHE A 91 15.43 10.96 -6.60
N VAL A 92 16.68 11.34 -6.88
CA VAL A 92 17.43 10.91 -8.08
C VAL A 92 18.89 10.70 -7.73
N ASN A 93 19.46 9.56 -8.15
CA ASN A 93 20.90 9.32 -8.09
C ASN A 93 21.57 9.67 -9.43
N LEU A 94 22.09 10.90 -9.53
CA LEU A 94 22.72 11.40 -10.77
C LEU A 94 24.07 10.75 -11.08
N ASN A 95 24.65 10.02 -10.13
CA ASN A 95 25.96 9.38 -10.29
C ASN A 95 25.85 7.95 -10.83
N LYS A 96 24.63 7.46 -11.06
CA LYS A 96 24.33 6.09 -11.48
C LYS A 96 23.35 6.11 -12.63
N GLU A 97 23.53 5.16 -13.54
CA GLU A 97 22.66 4.95 -14.69
C GLU A 97 22.23 3.48 -14.70
N ILE A 98 21.00 3.23 -15.08
CA ILE A 98 20.44 1.89 -15.27
C ILE A 98 19.95 1.76 -16.71
N GLU A 99 20.15 0.58 -17.27
CA GLU A 99 19.60 0.19 -18.57
C GLU A 99 18.15 -0.31 -18.42
N TYR A 100 17.37 -0.22 -19.51
CA TYR A 100 15.93 -0.48 -19.47
C TYR A 100 15.59 -1.95 -19.19
N TYR A 101 15.91 -2.86 -20.12
CA TYR A 101 15.78 -4.30 -19.93
C TYR A 101 16.87 -5.03 -20.71
N SER A 102 17.35 -6.14 -20.15
CA SER A 102 18.24 -7.06 -20.87
C SER A 102 17.59 -7.50 -22.18
N GLY A 103 18.29 -7.28 -23.30
CA GLY A 103 17.80 -7.61 -24.65
C GLY A 103 17.06 -6.48 -25.38
N VAL A 104 16.73 -5.37 -24.74
CA VAL A 104 16.17 -4.18 -25.42
C VAL A 104 17.31 -3.22 -25.78
N LYS A 105 17.68 -3.16 -27.06
CA LYS A 105 18.68 -2.19 -27.53
C LYS A 105 18.09 -0.78 -27.53
N THR A 106 18.43 0.00 -26.52
CA THR A 106 18.11 1.42 -26.45
C THR A 106 19.31 2.18 -25.89
N ASP A 107 19.59 3.35 -26.47
CA ASP A 107 20.60 4.28 -25.93
C ASP A 107 20.08 5.05 -24.71
N LYS A 108 18.81 4.86 -24.35
CA LYS A 108 18.19 5.51 -23.19
C LYS A 108 18.67 4.86 -21.91
N LYS A 109 19.35 5.67 -21.11
CA LYS A 109 19.70 5.35 -19.73
C LYS A 109 18.86 6.18 -18.78
N TYR A 110 18.56 5.59 -17.63
CA TYR A 110 17.76 6.24 -16.59
C TYR A 110 18.58 6.35 -15.33
N ASN A 111 18.36 7.39 -14.54
CA ASN A 111 18.92 7.44 -13.20
C ASN A 111 18.00 6.69 -12.22
N PRO A 112 18.55 5.95 -11.24
CA PRO A 112 17.77 5.46 -10.12
C PRO A 112 16.98 6.60 -9.49
N SER A 113 15.70 6.36 -9.23
CA SER A 113 14.76 7.41 -8.84
C SER A 113 13.66 6.88 -7.92
N LEU A 114 13.13 7.75 -7.08
CA LEU A 114 11.95 7.50 -6.27
C LEU A 114 11.14 8.80 -6.21
N ARG A 115 9.81 8.72 -6.22
CA ARG A 115 8.96 9.86 -5.93
C ARG A 115 7.96 9.51 -4.84
N LEU A 116 7.95 10.32 -3.80
CA LEU A 116 7.00 10.24 -2.70
C LEU A 116 5.96 11.35 -2.79
N TYR A 117 4.71 11.00 -2.56
CA TYR A 117 3.55 11.88 -2.56
C TYR A 117 2.99 11.92 -1.14
N PHE A 118 2.92 13.12 -0.57
CA PHE A 118 2.49 13.35 0.81
C PHE A 118 1.07 13.91 0.80
N TYR A 119 0.12 13.16 1.35
CA TYR A 119 -1.28 13.57 1.50
C TYR A 119 -1.59 13.76 2.97
N ASN A 120 -2.55 14.61 3.31
CA ASN A 120 -2.91 14.81 4.71
C ASN A 120 -3.39 13.48 5.31
N ILE A 121 -2.95 13.15 6.53
CA ILE A 121 -3.28 11.87 7.19
C ILE A 121 -4.78 11.63 7.33
N THR A 122 -5.59 12.71 7.40
CA THR A 122 -7.07 12.62 7.43
C THR A 122 -7.65 11.95 6.19
N GLN A 123 -6.87 11.87 5.10
CA GLN A 123 -7.24 11.28 3.82
C GLN A 123 -6.81 9.80 3.69
N LYS A 124 -6.17 9.23 4.72
CA LYS A 124 -5.63 7.86 4.72
C LYS A 124 -6.66 6.82 4.29
N GLN A 125 -7.87 6.86 4.84
CA GLN A 125 -8.88 5.85 4.53
C GLN A 125 -9.23 5.84 3.02
N GLU A 126 -9.55 7.00 2.47
CA GLU A 126 -9.91 7.15 1.06
C GLU A 126 -8.75 6.72 0.14
N ILE A 127 -7.51 7.11 0.48
CA ILE A 127 -6.31 6.72 -0.27
C ILE A 127 -6.09 5.21 -0.23
N MET A 128 -6.28 4.55 0.92
CA MET A 128 -6.14 3.10 1.04
C MET A 128 -7.22 2.35 0.26
N GLU A 129 -8.45 2.86 0.23
CA GLU A 129 -9.54 2.31 -0.62
C GLU A 129 -9.20 2.44 -2.11
N ILE A 130 -8.60 3.55 -2.53
CA ILE A 130 -8.10 3.73 -3.90
C ILE A 130 -6.97 2.75 -4.18
N ILE A 131 -5.98 2.60 -3.31
CA ILE A 131 -4.88 1.62 -3.49
C ILE A 131 -5.43 0.21 -3.69
N ASP A 132 -6.38 -0.22 -2.86
CA ASP A 132 -6.99 -1.56 -2.98
C ASP A 132 -7.78 -1.72 -4.27
N LYS A 133 -8.54 -0.70 -4.68
CA LYS A 133 -9.30 -0.70 -5.93
C LYS A 133 -8.39 -0.71 -7.15
N GLU A 134 -7.33 0.09 -7.12
CA GLU A 134 -6.45 0.32 -8.27
C GLU A 134 -5.43 -0.81 -8.46
N ARG A 135 -5.23 -1.68 -7.47
CA ARG A 135 -4.28 -2.82 -7.54
C ARG A 135 -4.51 -3.78 -8.73
N ILE A 136 -5.70 -3.73 -9.33
CA ILE A 136 -6.07 -4.56 -10.50
C ILE A 136 -5.50 -4.02 -11.82
N TYR A 137 -5.04 -2.77 -11.86
CA TYR A 137 -4.47 -2.14 -13.05
C TYR A 137 -2.95 -2.31 -13.12
N SER A 138 -2.42 -2.33 -14.33
CA SER A 138 -1.02 -2.69 -14.59
C SER A 138 -0.05 -1.50 -14.63
N TRP A 139 -0.51 -0.26 -14.50
CA TRP A 139 0.32 0.92 -14.71
C TRP A 139 0.05 2.05 -13.73
N CYS A 140 1.14 2.59 -13.19
CA CYS A 140 1.20 3.78 -12.34
C CYS A 140 0.22 3.82 -11.15
N VAL A 141 -0.17 2.65 -10.64
CA VAL A 141 -1.06 2.51 -9.49
C VAL A 141 -0.37 3.00 -8.20
N PRO A 142 -1.13 3.61 -7.29
CA PRO A 142 -0.59 4.07 -6.01
C PRO A 142 -0.19 2.88 -5.14
N ILE A 143 0.93 3.05 -4.42
CA ILE A 143 1.49 2.07 -3.49
C ILE A 143 1.71 2.79 -2.17
N TYR A 144 1.19 2.24 -1.08
CA TYR A 144 1.50 2.73 0.26
C TYR A 144 3.00 2.61 0.51
N PHE A 145 3.66 3.71 0.87
CA PHE A 145 5.08 3.74 1.18
C PHE A 145 5.31 3.74 2.70
N ASP A 146 4.73 4.74 3.38
CA ASP A 146 4.84 4.96 4.82
C ASP A 146 3.82 6.01 5.31
N GLU A 147 3.90 6.43 6.57
CA GLU A 147 3.13 7.55 7.10
C GLU A 147 3.81 8.29 8.26
N THR A 148 3.37 9.52 8.48
CA THR A 148 3.70 10.34 9.66
C THR A 148 2.40 10.77 10.34
N LYS A 149 2.52 11.45 11.48
CA LYS A 149 1.38 12.09 12.15
C LYS A 149 0.59 13.05 11.26
N LYS A 150 1.21 13.67 10.26
CA LYS A 150 0.55 14.63 9.38
C LYS A 150 0.25 14.08 8.00
N TYR A 151 0.98 13.07 7.54
CA TYR A 151 0.89 12.62 6.15
C TYR A 151 0.79 11.11 5.98
N ILE A 152 -0.06 10.68 5.06
CA ILE A 152 0.12 9.37 4.40
C ILE A 152 1.04 9.57 3.20
N ILE A 153 2.02 8.68 3.05
CA ILE A 153 3.07 8.74 2.04
C ILE A 153 2.82 7.62 1.03
N VAL A 154 2.67 8.01 -0.22
CA VAL A 154 2.37 7.12 -1.34
C VAL A 154 3.48 7.23 -2.39
N THR A 155 3.76 6.12 -3.07
CA THR A 155 4.59 6.08 -4.29
C THR A 155 3.80 5.37 -5.40
N SER A 156 4.44 5.07 -6.52
CA SER A 156 3.86 4.23 -7.56
C SER A 156 4.99 3.59 -8.37
N GLY A 157 4.73 2.40 -8.91
CA GLY A 157 5.75 1.64 -9.64
C GLY A 157 6.39 2.42 -10.80
N CYS A 158 5.63 3.28 -11.48
CA CYS A 158 6.15 4.14 -12.55
C CYS A 158 7.18 5.17 -12.08
N TYR A 159 7.19 5.50 -10.79
CA TYR A 159 8.09 6.49 -10.21
C TYR A 159 9.20 5.88 -9.36
N ILE A 160 9.25 4.54 -9.26
CA ILE A 160 10.41 3.81 -8.74
C ILE A 160 11.28 3.46 -9.94
N ASN A 161 12.49 4.01 -9.99
CA ASN A 161 13.46 3.80 -11.07
C ASN A 161 12.86 4.01 -12.47
N SER A 162 11.94 4.97 -12.63
CA SER A 162 11.20 5.20 -13.88
C SER A 162 10.47 3.96 -14.43
N GLY A 163 10.02 3.05 -13.55
CA GLY A 163 9.35 1.80 -13.91
C GLY A 163 10.29 0.63 -14.21
N ILE A 164 11.59 0.74 -13.92
CA ILE A 164 12.60 -0.29 -14.17
C ILE A 164 12.85 -1.10 -12.90
N PHE A 165 12.60 -2.42 -12.97
CA PHE A 165 12.66 -3.33 -11.82
C PHE A 165 13.72 -4.43 -11.97
N THR A 166 14.79 -4.18 -12.75
CA THR A 166 15.94 -5.09 -12.83
C THR A 166 16.63 -5.21 -11.47
N GLU A 167 17.40 -6.29 -11.27
CA GLU A 167 18.16 -6.51 -10.04
C GLU A 167 19.12 -5.33 -9.76
N GLU A 168 19.79 -4.83 -10.80
CA GLU A 168 20.64 -3.64 -10.71
C GLU A 168 19.86 -2.41 -10.22
N ALA A 169 18.70 -2.13 -10.82
CA ALA A 169 17.87 -1.00 -10.42
C ALA A 169 17.39 -1.13 -8.96
N ARG A 170 17.02 -2.34 -8.53
CA ARG A 170 16.67 -2.63 -7.14
C ARG A 170 17.86 -2.39 -6.20
N ASN A 171 19.06 -2.84 -6.57
CA ASN A 171 20.27 -2.67 -5.75
C ASN A 171 20.63 -1.19 -5.52
N TYR A 172 20.34 -0.30 -6.48
CA TYR A 172 20.50 1.14 -6.26
C TYR A 172 19.39 1.76 -5.39
N TYR A 173 18.16 1.28 -5.53
CA TYR A 173 16.99 1.77 -4.82
C TYR A 173 16.94 1.35 -3.34
N SER A 174 17.22 0.10 -3.02
CA SER A 174 17.04 -0.47 -1.68
C SER A 174 17.73 0.32 -0.55
N PRO A 175 18.96 0.86 -0.71
CA PRO A 175 19.57 1.70 0.32
C PRO A 175 18.81 2.99 0.61
N LEU A 176 18.24 3.63 -0.41
CA LEU A 176 17.42 4.84 -0.22
C LEU A 176 16.12 4.49 0.48
N GLU A 177 15.41 3.46 0.02
CA GLU A 177 14.15 3.01 0.63
C GLU A 177 14.33 2.69 2.11
N LYS A 178 15.35 1.89 2.43
CA LYS A 178 15.67 1.53 3.81
C LYS A 178 15.94 2.76 4.67
N SER A 179 16.76 3.69 4.18
CA SER A 179 17.12 4.91 4.91
C SER A 179 15.90 5.82 5.15
N LEU A 180 14.99 5.93 4.17
CA LEU A 180 13.75 6.69 4.30
C LEU A 180 12.79 6.06 5.31
N LYS A 181 12.62 4.73 5.29
CA LYS A 181 11.80 4.00 6.26
C LYS A 181 12.33 4.19 7.69
N GLU A 182 13.63 3.99 7.89
CA GLU A 182 14.27 4.22 9.19
C GLU A 182 14.13 5.67 9.68
N TYR A 183 14.13 6.64 8.76
CA TYR A 183 13.90 8.05 9.09
C TYR A 183 12.47 8.29 9.55
N PHE A 184 11.46 7.79 8.83
CA PHE A 184 10.06 7.98 9.21
C PHE A 184 9.73 7.25 10.52
N ASP A 185 10.30 6.06 10.74
CA ASP A 185 10.21 5.34 12.02
C ASP A 185 10.74 6.18 13.18
N LYS A 186 11.99 6.69 13.07
CA LYS A 186 12.60 7.56 14.10
C LYS A 186 11.84 8.85 14.30
N TYR A 187 11.35 9.45 13.23
CA TYR A 187 10.55 10.67 13.30
C TYR A 187 9.29 10.41 14.11
N ASN A 188 8.57 9.32 13.83
CA ASN A 188 7.36 8.89 14.55
C ASN A 188 7.64 8.54 16.02
N GLU A 189 8.79 7.95 16.33
CA GLU A 189 9.25 7.70 17.71
C GLU A 189 9.52 9.02 18.46
N SER A 190 10.19 9.99 17.83
CA SER A 190 10.62 11.24 18.46
C SER A 190 9.47 12.18 18.86
N ILE A 191 8.32 12.11 18.18
CA ILE A 191 7.16 12.99 18.39
C ILE A 191 6.03 12.38 19.24
N GLY A 192 6.24 11.20 19.84
CA GLY A 192 5.27 10.59 20.75
C GLY A 192 3.99 10.06 20.09
N ARG A 193 4.15 9.31 18.97
CA ARG A 193 3.20 8.45 18.20
C ARG A 193 2.55 9.02 16.92
N SER A 194 2.72 8.28 15.83
CA SER A 194 1.72 7.28 15.34
C SER A 194 2.43 5.94 15.08
N SER A 195 2.25 4.95 15.95
CA SER A 195 2.74 3.59 15.68
C SER A 195 1.67 2.86 14.88
N THR A 196 1.92 2.61 13.60
CA THR A 196 1.15 1.59 12.88
C THR A 196 1.66 0.23 13.36
N ILE A 197 0.76 -0.57 13.93
CA ILE A 197 1.03 -1.94 14.31
C ILE A 197 0.52 -2.80 13.15
N ILE A 198 1.43 -3.56 12.51
CA ILE A 198 1.01 -4.59 11.56
C ILE A 198 0.30 -5.66 12.38
N GLU A 199 -0.96 -5.91 12.05
CA GLU A 199 -1.73 -6.94 12.73
C GLU A 199 -1.02 -8.29 12.54
N LYS A 200 -0.78 -8.97 13.66
CA LYS A 200 -0.29 -10.34 13.72
C LYS A 200 -1.35 -11.20 14.38
N VAL A 201 -1.75 -12.26 13.69
CA VAL A 201 -2.72 -13.22 14.19
C VAL A 201 -2.06 -14.58 14.15
N GLU A 202 -2.13 -15.31 15.25
CA GLU A 202 -1.64 -16.68 15.37
C GLU A 202 -2.77 -17.59 15.84
N LEU A 203 -2.60 -18.90 15.64
CA LEU A 203 -3.43 -19.89 16.30
C LEU A 203 -3.16 -19.87 17.80
N SER A 204 -4.22 -19.85 18.60
CA SER A 204 -4.12 -20.05 20.04
C SER A 204 -3.69 -21.49 20.35
N GLU A 205 -3.20 -21.75 21.57
CA GLU A 205 -2.77 -23.09 21.98
C GLU A 205 -3.88 -24.14 21.82
N ASN A 206 -5.13 -23.77 22.07
CA ASN A 206 -6.28 -24.66 21.85
C ASN A 206 -6.50 -24.96 20.35
N GLU A 207 -6.32 -23.96 19.48
CA GLU A 207 -6.45 -24.14 18.04
C GLU A 207 -5.29 -24.96 17.46
N LYS A 208 -4.05 -24.75 17.97
CA LYS A 208 -2.89 -25.57 17.63
C LYS A 208 -3.08 -27.02 18.06
N ALA A 209 -3.58 -27.26 19.28
CA ALA A 209 -3.88 -28.61 19.75
C ALA A 209 -4.98 -29.27 18.89
N LYS A 210 -6.04 -28.54 18.54
CA LYS A 210 -7.09 -29.02 17.63
C LYS A 210 -6.50 -29.39 16.26
N LEU A 211 -5.68 -28.51 15.69
CA LEU A 211 -5.03 -28.72 14.40
C LEU A 211 -4.15 -29.99 14.42
N SER A 212 -3.34 -30.16 15.47
CA SER A 212 -2.49 -31.35 15.63
C SER A 212 -3.31 -32.64 15.70
N ASN A 213 -4.38 -32.68 16.49
CA ASN A 213 -5.25 -33.85 16.58
C ASN A 213 -5.90 -34.19 15.23
N LEU A 214 -6.40 -33.19 14.52
CA LEU A 214 -6.98 -33.38 13.18
C LEU A 214 -5.95 -33.92 12.19
N ILE A 215 -4.68 -33.50 12.29
CA ILE A 215 -3.60 -34.03 11.45
C ILE A 215 -3.27 -35.47 11.82
N GLU A 216 -3.24 -35.81 13.11
CA GLU A 216 -2.97 -37.17 13.57
C GLU A 216 -3.98 -38.18 12.99
N ASP A 217 -5.25 -37.79 12.92
CA ASP A 217 -6.35 -38.62 12.39
C ASP A 217 -6.29 -38.87 10.87
N ILE A 218 -5.46 -38.14 10.12
CA ILE A 218 -5.32 -38.34 8.67
C ILE A 218 -4.50 -39.63 8.41
N PRO A 219 -4.98 -40.55 7.55
CA PRO A 219 -4.21 -41.73 7.14
C PRO A 219 -2.82 -41.41 6.59
N GLU A 220 -1.83 -42.22 6.95
CA GLU A 220 -0.43 -42.00 6.55
C GLU A 220 -0.22 -42.02 5.04
N GLU A 221 -1.00 -42.82 4.31
CA GLU A 221 -0.98 -42.86 2.85
C GLU A 221 -1.39 -41.51 2.24
N ILE A 222 -2.41 -40.87 2.83
CA ILE A 222 -2.89 -39.53 2.40
C ILE A 222 -1.85 -38.47 2.76
N LYS A 223 -1.27 -38.51 3.97
CA LYS A 223 -0.18 -37.59 4.36
C LYS A 223 1.02 -37.71 3.42
N LYS A 224 1.40 -38.93 3.05
CA LYS A 224 2.53 -39.19 2.15
C LYS A 224 2.24 -38.63 0.75
N GLU A 225 1.08 -38.94 0.19
CA GLU A 225 0.69 -38.46 -1.14
C GLU A 225 0.58 -36.93 -1.17
N PHE A 226 0.02 -36.33 -0.11
CA PHE A 226 -0.01 -34.88 0.08
C PHE A 226 1.39 -34.29 0.03
N ASN A 227 2.32 -34.79 0.86
CA ASN A 227 3.68 -34.28 0.92
C ASN A 227 4.44 -34.45 -0.41
N THR A 228 4.20 -35.55 -1.14
CA THR A 228 4.79 -35.76 -2.46
C THR A 228 4.29 -34.74 -3.48
N LYS A 229 2.97 -34.54 -3.60
CA LYS A 229 2.41 -33.58 -4.57
C LYS A 229 2.67 -32.13 -4.18
N TYR A 230 2.58 -31.81 -2.89
CA TYR A 230 2.91 -30.50 -2.35
C TYR A 230 4.39 -30.17 -2.59
N GLY A 231 5.30 -31.11 -2.32
CA GLY A 231 6.73 -30.95 -2.58
C GLY A 231 7.01 -30.68 -4.06
N ALA A 232 6.41 -31.45 -4.96
CA ALA A 232 6.56 -31.24 -6.40
C ALA A 232 6.05 -29.85 -6.86
N TRP A 233 5.00 -29.32 -6.24
CA TRP A 233 4.57 -27.95 -6.49
C TRP A 233 5.55 -26.93 -5.89
N LYS A 234 5.99 -27.13 -4.65
CA LYS A 234 6.93 -26.26 -3.95
C LYS A 234 8.26 -26.12 -4.68
N ASP A 235 8.75 -27.20 -5.30
CA ASP A 235 9.97 -27.19 -6.13
C ASP A 235 9.87 -26.23 -7.33
N THR A 236 8.67 -25.81 -7.73
CA THR A 236 8.48 -24.81 -8.80
C THR A 236 8.59 -23.37 -8.32
N TRP A 237 8.57 -23.11 -7.01
CA TRP A 237 8.53 -21.74 -6.47
C TRP A 237 9.82 -20.96 -6.71
N ASP A 238 10.94 -21.67 -6.90
CA ASP A 238 12.23 -21.07 -7.20
C ASP A 238 12.50 -20.91 -8.71
N ASP A 239 11.53 -21.19 -9.58
CA ASP A 239 11.70 -21.04 -11.03
C ASP A 239 11.94 -19.55 -11.39
N PRO A 240 13.09 -19.20 -11.99
CA PRO A 240 13.40 -17.83 -12.38
C PRO A 240 12.36 -17.19 -13.30
N ASN A 241 11.63 -18.00 -14.09
CA ASN A 241 10.57 -17.51 -14.96
C ASN A 241 9.29 -17.15 -14.21
N LEU A 242 9.09 -17.65 -12.98
CA LEU A 242 7.94 -17.33 -12.14
C LEU A 242 8.23 -16.15 -11.21
N ILE A 243 9.45 -16.09 -10.65
CA ILE A 243 9.86 -15.03 -9.69
C ILE A 243 9.89 -13.63 -10.33
N ILE A 244 10.07 -13.53 -11.65
CA ILE A 244 10.05 -12.25 -12.36
C ILE A 244 8.66 -11.59 -12.38
N HIS A 245 7.60 -12.32 -12.04
CA HIS A 245 6.23 -11.82 -12.06
C HIS A 245 5.79 -11.31 -10.69
N SER A 246 5.19 -10.12 -10.66
CA SER A 246 4.61 -9.56 -9.43
C SER A 246 3.29 -10.21 -9.00
N ASN A 247 2.65 -11.00 -9.88
CA ASN A 247 1.39 -11.67 -9.59
C ASN A 247 1.65 -13.06 -8.98
N PRO A 248 1.35 -13.29 -7.69
CA PRO A 248 1.62 -14.59 -7.05
C PRO A 248 0.73 -15.71 -7.59
N ARG A 249 -0.32 -15.41 -8.38
CA ARG A 249 -1.08 -16.44 -9.11
C ARG A 249 -0.25 -17.18 -10.16
N MET A 250 0.90 -16.65 -10.58
CA MET A 250 1.79 -17.36 -11.50
C MET A 250 2.30 -18.68 -10.90
N PHE A 251 2.46 -18.76 -9.56
CA PHE A 251 2.84 -20.00 -8.86
C PHE A 251 1.73 -21.08 -8.88
N ALA A 252 0.51 -20.70 -9.26
CA ALA A 252 -0.66 -21.58 -9.33
C ALA A 252 -1.02 -21.98 -10.78
N GLN A 253 -0.11 -21.81 -11.73
CA GLN A 253 -0.33 -22.13 -13.16
C GLN A 253 0.51 -23.32 -13.66
N SER A 254 1.25 -23.98 -12.77
CA SER A 254 2.05 -25.15 -13.12
C SER A 254 1.20 -26.42 -13.11
N ARG A 255 1.59 -27.42 -13.92
CA ARG A 255 0.98 -28.75 -13.91
C ARG A 255 1.03 -29.38 -12.51
N GLN A 256 2.12 -29.15 -11.78
CA GLN A 256 2.33 -29.64 -10.42
C GLN A 256 1.29 -29.05 -9.46
N TYR A 257 0.95 -27.78 -9.60
CA TYR A 257 -0.13 -27.17 -8.82
C TYR A 257 -1.49 -27.79 -9.17
N GLU A 258 -1.80 -27.98 -10.45
CA GLU A 258 -3.06 -28.60 -10.88
C GLU A 258 -3.22 -30.03 -10.33
N GLU A 259 -2.15 -30.84 -10.38
CA GLU A 259 -2.12 -32.20 -9.83
C GLU A 259 -2.29 -32.20 -8.31
N PHE A 260 -1.61 -31.29 -7.61
CA PHE A 260 -1.75 -31.10 -6.17
C PHE A 260 -3.18 -30.69 -5.78
N LEU A 261 -3.73 -29.68 -6.45
CA LEU A 261 -5.06 -29.16 -6.17
C LEU A 261 -6.15 -30.19 -6.46
N SER A 262 -5.99 -30.99 -7.53
CA SER A 262 -6.92 -32.07 -7.87
C SER A 262 -6.96 -33.13 -6.78
N PHE A 263 -5.79 -33.57 -6.30
CA PHE A 263 -5.70 -34.47 -5.16
C PHE A 263 -6.36 -33.88 -3.90
N CYS A 264 -6.09 -32.61 -3.59
CA CYS A 264 -6.72 -31.96 -2.44
C CYS A 264 -8.25 -31.92 -2.54
N ARG A 265 -8.81 -31.70 -3.74
CA ARG A 265 -10.26 -31.73 -3.98
C ARG A 265 -10.85 -33.12 -3.74
N GLU A 266 -10.14 -34.18 -4.12
CA GLU A 266 -10.59 -35.57 -3.88
C GLU A 266 -10.66 -35.91 -2.38
N GLN A 267 -9.80 -35.31 -1.55
CA GLN A 267 -9.78 -35.54 -0.11
C GLN A 267 -10.76 -34.63 0.67
N ASP A 268 -11.35 -33.64 0.00
CA ASP A 268 -12.26 -32.63 0.59
C ASP A 268 -11.67 -31.99 1.87
N LYS A 269 -12.51 -31.65 2.85
CA LYS A 269 -12.14 -31.02 4.13
C LYS A 269 -11.06 -31.78 4.92
N THR A 270 -10.90 -33.09 4.69
CA THR A 270 -9.90 -33.93 5.36
C THR A 270 -8.47 -33.41 5.16
N ILE A 271 -8.18 -32.75 4.03
CA ILE A 271 -6.82 -32.26 3.74
C ILE A 271 -6.52 -30.86 4.29
N TRP A 272 -7.54 -30.12 4.71
CA TRP A 272 -7.39 -28.74 5.18
C TRP A 272 -6.41 -28.60 6.36
N PRO A 273 -6.41 -29.50 7.37
CA PRO A 273 -5.43 -29.43 8.46
C PRO A 273 -3.97 -29.43 7.98
N LEU A 274 -3.63 -30.22 6.96
CA LEU A 274 -2.28 -30.24 6.41
C LEU A 274 -1.93 -28.92 5.70
N LEU A 275 -2.88 -28.31 4.98
CA LEU A 275 -2.69 -26.99 4.36
C LEU A 275 -2.50 -25.90 5.41
N PHE A 276 -3.28 -25.91 6.49
CA PHE A 276 -3.18 -24.95 7.57
C PHE A 276 -1.83 -25.06 8.30
N GLN A 277 -1.35 -26.28 8.52
CA GLN A 277 -0.01 -26.51 9.08
C GLN A 277 1.09 -25.94 8.18
N LYS A 278 1.02 -26.13 6.85
CA LYS A 278 2.03 -25.54 5.94
C LYS A 278 2.03 -24.02 6.02
N TYR A 279 0.85 -23.40 6.11
CA TYR A 279 0.75 -21.95 6.24
C TYR A 279 1.36 -21.47 7.57
N GLU A 280 1.05 -22.15 8.68
CA GLU A 280 1.59 -21.83 10.01
C GLU A 280 3.12 -22.02 10.08
N GLN A 281 3.68 -22.93 9.28
CA GLN A 281 5.13 -23.15 9.12
C GLN A 281 5.82 -22.09 8.22
N GLY A 282 5.08 -21.10 7.71
CA GLY A 282 5.61 -19.99 6.92
C GLY A 282 5.58 -20.18 5.41
N ASP A 283 4.97 -21.26 4.89
CA ASP A 283 4.85 -21.45 3.44
C ASP A 283 3.70 -20.60 2.86
N GLU A 284 3.92 -19.28 2.73
CA GLU A 284 2.87 -18.31 2.38
C GLU A 284 2.08 -18.64 1.11
N LEU A 285 2.70 -19.25 0.10
CA LEU A 285 2.06 -19.58 -1.17
C LEU A 285 0.96 -20.65 -1.04
N VAL A 286 0.94 -21.44 0.05
CA VAL A 286 -0.14 -22.42 0.29
C VAL A 286 -1.51 -21.76 0.43
N LYS A 287 -1.57 -20.45 0.73
CA LYS A 287 -2.81 -19.67 0.73
C LYS A 287 -3.58 -19.78 -0.59
N MET A 288 -2.88 -19.99 -1.72
CA MET A 288 -3.52 -20.19 -3.02
C MET A 288 -4.37 -21.45 -3.03
N ALA A 289 -3.84 -22.57 -2.56
CA ALA A 289 -4.59 -23.83 -2.46
C ALA A 289 -5.73 -23.71 -1.45
N ILE A 290 -5.51 -23.07 -0.29
CA ILE A 290 -6.57 -22.84 0.70
C ILE A 290 -7.73 -22.06 0.07
N ILE A 291 -7.45 -20.95 -0.62
CA ILE A 291 -8.47 -20.13 -1.27
C ILE A 291 -9.18 -20.92 -2.37
N ASP A 292 -8.44 -21.58 -3.28
CA ASP A 292 -9.03 -22.27 -4.44
C ASP A 292 -9.89 -23.49 -4.06
N LEU A 293 -9.65 -24.08 -2.88
CA LEU A 293 -10.48 -25.17 -2.33
C LEU A 293 -11.70 -24.67 -1.57
N THR A 294 -11.64 -23.49 -0.94
CA THR A 294 -12.65 -23.06 0.04
C THR A 294 -13.51 -21.89 -0.40
N TYR A 295 -13.02 -21.05 -1.32
CA TYR A 295 -13.65 -19.76 -1.64
C TYR A 295 -15.09 -19.88 -2.15
N THR A 296 -15.40 -20.90 -2.96
CA THR A 296 -16.74 -21.08 -3.53
C THR A 296 -17.83 -21.24 -2.45
N GLU A 297 -17.51 -21.93 -1.35
CA GLU A 297 -18.47 -22.21 -0.28
C GLU A 297 -18.31 -21.25 0.92
N TYR A 298 -17.07 -20.86 1.24
CA TYR A 298 -16.71 -20.13 2.45
C TYR A 298 -16.18 -18.71 2.19
N GLY A 299 -16.22 -18.23 0.95
CA GLY A 299 -15.72 -16.90 0.56
C GLY A 299 -16.36 -15.75 1.34
N SER A 300 -17.59 -15.89 1.83
CA SER A 300 -18.25 -14.86 2.66
C SER A 300 -17.52 -14.61 3.99
N LEU A 301 -16.77 -15.57 4.52
CA LEU A 301 -15.98 -15.38 5.74
C LEU A 301 -14.86 -14.35 5.52
N LEU A 302 -14.32 -14.23 4.30
CA LEU A 302 -13.33 -13.20 3.97
C LEU A 302 -13.96 -11.79 4.00
N ASP A 303 -15.22 -11.68 3.55
CA ASP A 303 -15.97 -10.42 3.65
C ASP A 303 -16.27 -10.04 5.10
N GLU A 304 -16.63 -11.01 5.94
CA GLU A 304 -16.80 -10.80 7.38
C GLU A 304 -15.50 -10.33 8.04
N ILE A 305 -14.38 -11.00 7.78
CA ILE A 305 -13.06 -10.62 8.30
C ILE A 305 -12.71 -9.20 7.88
N ARG A 306 -12.98 -8.84 6.61
CA ARG A 306 -12.78 -7.47 6.12
C ARG A 306 -13.63 -6.46 6.90
N GLN A 307 -14.88 -6.78 7.21
CA GLN A 307 -15.78 -5.93 8.00
C GLN A 307 -15.43 -5.87 9.49
N GLU A 308 -14.89 -6.94 10.07
CA GLU A 308 -14.39 -6.97 11.44
C GLU A 308 -13.13 -6.09 11.56
N SER A 309 -12.17 -6.29 10.64
CA SER A 309 -10.93 -5.52 10.57
C SER A 309 -11.14 -4.03 10.25
N THR A 310 -12.32 -3.61 9.80
CA THR A 310 -12.64 -2.17 9.64
C THR A 310 -13.15 -1.51 10.92
N LYS A 311 -13.68 -2.28 11.89
CA LYS A 311 -14.27 -1.77 13.13
C LYS A 311 -13.22 -1.55 14.23
N GLU A 312 -12.18 -2.36 14.29
CA GLU A 312 -11.16 -2.36 15.36
C GLU A 312 -9.80 -1.84 14.87
N ARG A 313 -9.80 -0.67 14.23
CA ARG A 313 -8.59 -0.11 13.59
C ARG A 313 -7.63 0.59 14.54
N TYR A 314 -7.95 0.69 15.82
CA TYR A 314 -7.14 1.43 16.80
C TYR A 314 -7.05 0.70 18.13
N THR A 315 -5.85 0.65 18.72
CA THR A 315 -5.67 0.16 20.10
C THR A 315 -6.25 1.18 21.11
N ALA A 316 -6.40 0.76 22.38
CA ALA A 316 -6.84 1.65 23.46
C ALA A 316 -5.93 2.88 23.62
N GLU A 317 -4.66 2.76 23.22
CA GLU A 317 -3.65 3.81 23.26
C GLU A 317 -3.51 4.59 21.94
N GLY A 318 -4.43 4.39 20.98
CA GLY A 318 -4.55 5.17 19.74
C GLY A 318 -3.66 4.73 18.58
N ALA A 319 -2.97 3.59 18.66
CA ALA A 319 -2.15 3.06 17.57
C ALA A 319 -3.03 2.48 16.46
N TYR A 320 -2.75 2.79 15.19
CA TYR A 320 -3.50 2.22 14.06
C TYR A 320 -3.09 0.76 13.84
N ILE A 321 -4.06 -0.13 13.77
CA ILE A 321 -3.85 -1.54 13.44
C ILE A 321 -4.00 -1.69 11.93
N ALA A 322 -2.88 -1.87 11.22
CA ALA A 322 -2.90 -2.10 9.79
C ALA A 322 -3.26 -3.56 9.50
N PRO A 323 -4.35 -3.83 8.76
CA PRO A 323 -4.67 -5.18 8.35
C PRO A 323 -3.57 -5.70 7.42
N SER A 324 -3.10 -6.92 7.69
CA SER A 324 -2.12 -7.61 6.84
C SER A 324 -2.79 -8.77 6.11
N GLU A 325 -2.27 -9.12 4.94
CA GLU A 325 -2.73 -10.32 4.22
C GLU A 325 -2.55 -11.57 5.10
N GLU A 326 -1.43 -11.64 5.82
CA GLU A 326 -1.10 -12.71 6.75
C GLU A 326 -2.14 -12.83 7.88
N ALA A 327 -2.47 -11.72 8.55
CA ALA A 327 -3.49 -11.72 9.60
C ALA A 327 -4.87 -12.12 9.07
N ASN A 328 -5.25 -11.62 7.90
CA ASN A 328 -6.53 -11.94 7.29
C ASN A 328 -6.61 -13.42 6.90
N MET A 329 -5.54 -13.99 6.34
CA MET A 329 -5.48 -15.41 6.03
C MET A 329 -5.48 -16.27 7.29
N MET A 330 -4.78 -15.87 8.36
CA MET A 330 -4.83 -16.61 9.61
C MET A 330 -6.22 -16.53 10.25
N LYS A 331 -6.89 -15.36 10.27
CA LYS A 331 -8.29 -15.25 10.70
C LYS A 331 -9.21 -16.17 9.89
N TYR A 332 -8.99 -16.25 8.57
CA TYR A 332 -9.75 -17.13 7.70
C TYR A 332 -9.51 -18.61 8.03
N ILE A 333 -8.25 -19.00 8.23
CA ILE A 333 -7.88 -20.35 8.70
C ILE A 333 -8.55 -20.67 10.04
N LYS A 334 -8.56 -19.73 11.00
CA LYS A 334 -9.24 -19.92 12.30
C LYS A 334 -10.74 -20.15 12.13
N LYS A 335 -11.41 -19.37 11.28
CA LYS A 335 -12.83 -19.57 10.97
C LYS A 335 -13.07 -20.91 10.27
N LEU A 336 -12.24 -21.32 9.31
CA LEU A 336 -12.34 -22.62 8.64
C LEU A 336 -12.07 -23.79 9.60
N LEU A 337 -11.06 -23.68 10.47
CA LEU A 337 -10.71 -24.66 11.48
C LEU A 337 -11.85 -24.86 12.49
N ALA A 338 -12.67 -23.83 12.75
CA ALA A 338 -13.85 -23.95 13.60
C ALA A 338 -14.98 -24.79 12.95
N LEU A 339 -14.96 -24.97 11.63
CA LEU A 339 -15.98 -25.71 10.87
C LEU A 339 -15.67 -27.20 10.69
N ILE A 340 -14.44 -27.63 11.01
CA ILE A 340 -13.96 -29.01 10.84
C ILE A 340 -13.64 -29.70 12.16
#